data_AF-A0A4Q3EHL1-F1
#
_entry.id   AF-A0A4Q3EHL1-F1
#
_cell.length_a   1.000
_cell.length_b   1.000
_cell.length_c   1.000
_cell.angle_alpha   90.00
_cell.angle_beta   90.00
_cell.angle_gamma   90.00
#
_symmetry.space_group_name_H-M   'P 1'
#
loop_
_entity.id
_entity.type
_entity.pdbx_description
1 polymer ?
#
loop_
_entity_poly.entity_id
_entity_poly.type
_entity_poly.pdbx_seq_one_letter_code
_entity_poly.pdbx_strand_id
1 'polypeptide(L)'
;DAERLMQDTGIIRNRLKIKSTISNAQLFIAIQKEFGSFDKYLYSFMPNGKPIINHPERGIPASTAESDAISKDMKKRGFKFFGTTICYAHMQATGMVNDHLASCSFR
;
A
#
# COMPACT_ATOMS: atom_id res chain seq x y z
N ASP A 1 23.13 3.63 7.47
CA ASP A 1 22.19 4.77 7.44
C ASP A 1 21.22 4.91 8.61
N ALA A 2 20.67 3.83 9.16
CA ALA A 2 19.60 3.95 10.18
C ALA A 2 19.96 4.85 11.39
N GLU A 3 21.19 4.77 11.92
CA GLU A 3 21.62 5.64 13.03
C GLU A 3 21.68 7.11 12.65
N ARG A 4 22.13 7.42 11.43
CA ARG A 4 22.16 8.79 10.90
C ARG A 4 20.74 9.34 10.76
N LEU A 5 19.81 8.55 10.20
CA LEU A 5 18.42 8.95 10.00
C LEU A 5 17.64 9.13 11.32
N MET A 6 18.06 8.45 12.41
CA MET A 6 17.46 8.68 13.73
C MET A 6 17.70 10.10 14.28
N GLN A 7 18.65 10.84 13.72
CA GLN A 7 18.93 12.24 14.09
C GLN A 7 18.20 13.25 13.20
N ASP A 8 17.54 12.79 12.13
CA ASP A 8 16.82 13.66 11.21
C ASP A 8 15.44 14.04 11.79
N THR A 9 15.24 15.34 12.02
CA THR A 9 13.99 15.89 12.59
C THR A 9 12.91 16.12 11.54
N GLY A 10 13.25 16.03 10.24
CA GLY A 10 12.30 16.11 9.13
C GLY A 10 11.46 14.84 8.92
N ILE A 11 11.77 13.75 9.65
CA ILE A 11 11.08 12.46 9.51
C ILE A 11 10.57 11.90 10.84
N ILE A 12 9.71 10.88 10.77
CA ILE A 12 9.31 10.11 11.94
C ILE A 12 10.49 9.24 12.41
N ARG A 13 11.13 9.65 13.52
CA ARG A 13 12.29 8.99 14.14
C ARG A 13 11.94 7.69 14.87
N ASN A 14 11.36 6.74 14.14
CA ASN A 14 11.10 5.39 14.62
C ASN A 14 12.06 4.41 13.94
N ARG A 15 12.95 3.80 14.73
CA ARG A 15 14.00 2.90 14.24
C ARG A 15 13.46 1.74 13.38
N LEU A 16 12.33 1.15 13.78
CA LEU A 16 11.73 0.04 13.05
C LEU A 16 11.14 0.50 11.72
N LYS A 17 10.45 1.65 11.69
CA LYS A 17 9.93 2.24 10.44
C LYS A 17 11.06 2.57 9.47
N ILE A 18 12.13 3.22 9.94
CA ILE A 18 13.30 3.55 9.11
C ILE A 18 13.94 2.29 8.52
N LYS A 19 14.22 1.28 9.35
CA LYS A 19 14.79 0.01 8.87
C LYS A 19 13.85 -0.68 7.87
N SER A 20 12.54 -0.67 8.14
CA SER A 20 11.56 -1.26 7.22
C SER A 20 11.49 -0.57 5.88
N THR A 21 11.63 0.75 5.80
CA THR A 21 11.65 1.47 4.52
C THR A 21 12.79 0.99 3.64
N ILE A 22 13.98 0.78 4.21
CA ILE A 22 15.15 0.27 3.48
C ILE A 22 14.91 -1.17 3.00
N SER A 23 14.44 -2.06 3.88
CA SER A 23 14.18 -3.45 3.48
C SER A 23 13.02 -3.56 2.48
N ASN A 24 11.95 -2.78 2.63
CA ASN A 24 10.82 -2.75 1.72
C ASN A 24 11.24 -2.26 0.32
N ALA A 25 12.17 -1.30 0.22
CA ALA A 25 12.71 -0.85 -1.06
C ALA A 25 13.47 -1.97 -1.80
N GLN A 26 14.23 -2.79 -1.08
CA GLN A 26 14.91 -3.95 -1.67
C GLN A 26 13.91 -5.00 -2.18
N LEU A 27 12.86 -5.28 -1.40
CA LEU A 27 11.79 -6.20 -1.78
C LEU A 27 10.96 -5.68 -2.96
N PHE A 28 10.72 -4.37 -3.04
CA PHE A 28 10.07 -3.72 -4.16
C PHE A 28 10.84 -3.95 -5.47
N ILE A 29 12.17 -3.78 -5.45
CA ILE A 29 13.03 -4.06 -6.61
C ILE A 29 12.95 -5.55 -6.99
N ALA A 30 12.91 -6.46 -6.01
CA ALA A 30 12.75 -7.89 -6.27
C ALA A 30 11.41 -8.21 -6.95
N ILE A 31 10.31 -7.61 -6.49
CA ILE A 31 8.99 -7.74 -7.14
C ILE A 31 9.02 -7.21 -8.57
N GLN A 32 9.65 -6.06 -8.81
CA GLN A 32 9.76 -5.52 -10.18
C GLN A 32 10.50 -6.49 -11.11
N LYS A 33 11.52 -7.21 -10.62
CA LYS A 33 12.22 -8.23 -11.41
C LYS A 33 11.34 -9.46 -11.70
N GLU A 34 10.51 -9.88 -10.75
CA GLU A 34 9.63 -11.06 -10.88
C GLU A 34 8.39 -10.78 -11.75
N PHE A 35 7.75 -9.63 -11.57
CA PHE A 35 6.46 -9.28 -12.19
C PHE A 35 6.59 -8.23 -13.33
N GLY A 36 7.82 -7.80 -13.63
CA GLY A 36 8.12 -6.72 -14.56
C GLY A 36 7.86 -5.31 -14.00
N SER A 37 6.88 -5.15 -13.11
CA SER A 37 6.64 -3.89 -12.37
C SER A 37 5.86 -4.14 -11.09
N PHE A 38 5.97 -3.23 -10.12
CA PHE A 38 5.20 -3.30 -8.89
C PHE A 38 3.70 -3.04 -9.11
N ASP A 39 3.36 -2.20 -10.10
CA ASP A 39 1.97 -1.94 -10.51
C ASP A 39 1.28 -3.22 -11.01
N LYS A 40 1.90 -3.92 -11.99
CA LYS A 40 1.39 -5.22 -12.49
C LYS A 40 1.21 -6.24 -11.37
N TYR A 41 2.12 -6.26 -10.39
CA TYR A 41 1.99 -7.12 -9.22
C TYR A 41 0.74 -6.75 -8.39
N LEU A 42 0.56 -5.48 -8.02
CA LEU A 42 -0.62 -5.05 -7.25
C LEU A 42 -1.93 -5.30 -8.01
N TYR A 43 -1.99 -4.97 -9.30
CA TYR A 43 -3.19 -5.17 -10.13
C TYR A 43 -3.51 -6.64 -10.41
N SER A 44 -2.56 -7.57 -10.20
CA SER A 44 -2.86 -9.01 -10.28
C SER A 44 -3.83 -9.50 -9.19
N PHE A 45 -3.97 -8.74 -8.09
CA PHE A 45 -4.94 -8.99 -7.03
C PHE A 45 -6.28 -8.30 -7.25
N MET A 46 -6.34 -7.36 -8.21
CA MET A 46 -7.53 -6.57 -8.47
C MET A 46 -8.49 -7.31 -9.42
N PRO A 47 -9.81 -7.17 -9.23
CA PRO A 47 -10.79 -7.80 -10.10
C PRO A 47 -10.60 -7.33 -11.55
N ASN A 48 -10.39 -8.29 -12.46
CA ASN A 48 -10.13 -8.04 -13.88
C ASN A 48 -8.91 -7.13 -14.16
N GLY A 49 -8.00 -6.96 -13.19
CA GLY A 49 -6.86 -6.04 -13.30
C GLY A 49 -7.26 -4.58 -13.48
N LYS A 50 -8.42 -4.17 -12.93
CA LYS A 50 -8.95 -2.80 -13.06
C LYS A 50 -9.18 -2.14 -11.70
N PRO A 51 -9.17 -0.79 -11.64
CA PRO A 51 -9.59 -0.07 -10.46
C PRO A 51 -11.03 -0.42 -10.05
N ILE A 52 -11.29 -0.41 -8.74
CA ILE A 52 -12.65 -0.55 -8.18
C ILE A 52 -13.22 0.85 -7.99
N ILE A 53 -14.40 1.10 -8.54
CA ILE A 53 -15.11 2.37 -8.36
C ILE A 53 -16.32 2.12 -7.47
N ASN A 54 -16.25 2.60 -6.23
CA ASN A 54 -17.33 2.50 -5.26
C ASN A 54 -18.14 3.81 -5.24
N HIS A 55 -19.36 3.74 -4.71
CA HIS A 55 -20.24 4.89 -4.54
C HIS A 55 -20.76 4.94 -3.09
N PRO A 56 -19.86 5.09 -2.10
CA PRO A 56 -20.26 5.08 -0.71
C PRO A 56 -21.08 6.33 -0.37
N GLU A 57 -22.20 6.13 0.31
CA GLU A 57 -22.97 7.24 0.91
C GLU A 57 -22.41 7.62 2.29
N ARG A 58 -21.98 6.61 3.08
CA ARG A 58 -21.31 6.74 4.37
C ARG A 58 -20.58 5.44 4.72
N GLY A 59 -19.62 5.50 5.65
CA GLY A 59 -19.01 4.30 6.24
C GLY A 59 -18.15 3.50 5.27
N ILE A 60 -17.04 4.11 4.83
CA ILE A 60 -16.02 3.45 4.02
C ILE A 60 -15.29 2.42 4.90
N PRO A 61 -15.10 1.17 4.44
CA PRO A 61 -14.41 0.16 5.23
C PRO A 61 -12.93 0.52 5.43
N ALA A 62 -12.32 -0.01 6.49
CA ALA A 62 -10.88 0.14 6.73
C ALA A 62 -10.04 -0.90 5.97
N SER A 63 -10.65 -1.95 5.42
CA SER A 63 -10.02 -2.99 4.63
C SER A 63 -11.04 -3.74 3.76
N THR A 64 -10.55 -4.37 2.70
CA THR A 64 -11.30 -5.27 1.81
C THR A 64 -10.54 -6.57 1.57
N ALA A 65 -11.20 -7.54 0.93
CA ALA A 65 -10.59 -8.82 0.56
C ALA A 65 -9.34 -8.65 -0.32
N GLU A 66 -9.32 -7.67 -1.21
CA GLU A 66 -8.17 -7.34 -2.05
C GLU A 66 -7.00 -6.83 -1.21
N SER A 67 -7.26 -5.90 -0.28
CA SER A 67 -6.22 -5.39 0.63
C SER A 67 -5.67 -6.45 1.58
N ASP A 68 -6.52 -7.40 2.01
CA ASP A 68 -6.12 -8.56 2.80
C ASP A 68 -5.20 -9.49 1.99
N ALA A 69 -5.56 -9.77 0.74
CA ALA A 69 -4.78 -10.61 -0.15
C ALA A 69 -3.39 -10.01 -0.44
N ILE A 70 -3.34 -8.72 -0.81
CA ILE A 70 -2.08 -7.99 -1.07
C ILE A 70 -1.23 -7.96 0.20
N SER A 71 -1.80 -7.53 1.34
CA SER A 71 -1.05 -7.42 2.59
C SER A 71 -0.51 -8.78 3.05
N LYS A 72 -1.29 -9.85 2.90
CA LYS A 72 -0.85 -11.22 3.23
C LYS A 72 0.32 -11.67 2.36
N ASP A 73 0.26 -11.46 1.05
CA ASP A 73 1.35 -11.84 0.15
C ASP A 73 2.60 -10.99 0.38
N MET A 74 2.46 -9.67 0.52
CA MET A 74 3.58 -8.78 0.84
C MET A 74 4.23 -9.13 2.18
N LYS A 75 3.44 -9.47 3.20
CA LYS A 75 3.96 -9.95 4.49
C LYS A 75 4.74 -11.26 4.33
N LYS A 76 4.25 -12.20 3.51
CA LYS A 76 4.95 -13.45 3.18
C LYS A 76 6.28 -13.19 2.47
N ARG A 77 6.34 -12.16 1.61
CA ARG A 77 7.56 -11.69 0.94
C ARG A 77 8.51 -10.91 1.85
N GLY A 78 8.10 -10.62 3.09
CA GLY A 78 8.95 -9.98 4.10
C GLY A 78 8.72 -8.49 4.28
N PHE A 79 7.77 -7.87 3.58
CA PHE A 79 7.42 -6.47 3.79
C PHE A 79 6.99 -6.24 5.24
N LYS A 80 7.35 -5.07 5.77
CA LYS A 80 7.01 -4.64 7.14
C LYS A 80 6.20 -3.36 7.09
N PHE A 81 5.39 -3.12 8.13
CA PHE A 81 4.52 -1.93 8.24
C PHE A 81 3.53 -1.75 7.07
N PHE A 82 3.07 -2.85 6.47
CA PHE A 82 2.11 -2.85 5.37
C PHE A 82 0.97 -3.84 5.64
N GLY A 83 0.24 -3.61 6.74
CA GLY A 83 -0.96 -4.37 7.11
C GLY A 83 -2.16 -4.02 6.22
N THR A 84 -3.22 -4.82 6.26
CA THR A 84 -4.39 -4.67 5.38
C THR A 84 -4.99 -3.26 5.39
N THR A 85 -5.11 -2.62 6.55
CA THR A 85 -5.61 -1.23 6.64
C THR A 85 -4.70 -0.22 5.95
N ILE A 86 -3.38 -0.39 6.06
CA ILE A 86 -2.41 0.45 5.37
C ILE A 86 -2.46 0.17 3.86
N CYS A 87 -2.64 -1.09 3.48
CA CYS A 87 -2.80 -1.49 2.09
C CYS A 87 -4.05 -0.87 1.47
N TYR A 88 -5.20 -0.92 2.15
CA TYR A 88 -6.43 -0.33 1.64
C TYR A 88 -6.31 1.19 1.52
N ALA A 89 -5.73 1.86 2.52
CA ALA A 89 -5.44 3.29 2.43
C ALA A 89 -4.49 3.62 1.26
N HIS A 90 -3.50 2.78 0.98
CA HIS A 90 -2.64 2.93 -0.19
C HIS A 90 -3.42 2.77 -1.49
N MET A 91 -4.28 1.76 -1.61
CA MET A 91 -5.12 1.52 -2.78
C MET A 91 -6.06 2.69 -3.07
N GLN A 92 -6.65 3.28 -2.03
CA GLN A 92 -7.43 4.51 -2.15
C GLN A 92 -6.57 5.68 -2.64
N ALA A 93 -5.41 5.90 -2.02
CA ALA A 93 -4.52 7.01 -2.34
C ALA A 93 -3.91 6.94 -3.75
N THR A 94 -3.74 5.74 -4.31
CA THR A 94 -3.18 5.52 -5.65
C THR A 94 -4.24 5.35 -6.74
N GLY A 95 -5.52 5.43 -6.39
CA GLY A 95 -6.63 5.30 -7.35
C GLY A 95 -6.90 3.86 -7.80
N MET A 96 -6.34 2.84 -7.13
CA MET A 96 -6.77 1.45 -7.31
C MET A 96 -8.21 1.25 -6.80
N VAL A 97 -8.61 2.05 -5.82
CA VAL A 97 -9.99 2.15 -5.34
C VAL A 97 -10.41 3.62 -5.33
N ASN A 98 -11.56 3.93 -5.93
CA ASN A 98 -12.21 5.22 -5.78
C ASN A 98 -13.36 5.10 -4.76
N ASP A 99 -13.11 5.61 -3.55
CA ASP A 99 -14.07 5.68 -2.45
C ASP A 99 -14.57 7.11 -2.19
N HIS A 100 -14.39 8.03 -3.14
CA HIS A 100 -14.90 9.38 -2.98
C HIS A 100 -16.43 9.37 -2.76
N LEU A 101 -16.87 10.08 -1.73
CA LEU A 101 -18.29 10.24 -1.43
C LEU A 101 -19.00 10.94 -2.60
N ALA A 102 -20.30 10.68 -2.76
CA ALA A 102 -21.09 11.27 -3.85
C ALA A 102 -21.08 12.82 -3.85
N SER A 103 -20.88 13.44 -2.69
CA SER A 103 -20.79 14.90 -2.52
C SER A 103 -19.39 15.48 -2.77
N CYS A 104 -18.37 14.66 -3.04
CA CYS A 104 -17.00 15.11 -3.25
C CYS A 104 -16.81 15.64 -4.68
N SER A 105 -16.30 16.86 -4.82
CA SER A 105 -16.01 17.48 -6.13
C SER A 105 -14.83 16.85 -6.90
N PHE A 106 -14.10 15.93 -6.26
CA PHE A 106 -12.95 15.22 -6.82
C PHE A 106 -13.23 13.72 -7.06
N ARG A 107 -14.50 13.32 -7.05
CA ARG A 107 -14.91 11.92 -7.31
C ARG A 107 -14.62 11.48 -8.73
#